data_AF-A0A1V5K3V4-F1
#
_entry.id   AF-A0A1V5K3V4-F1
#
_cell.length_a   1.000
_cell.length_b   1.000
_cell.length_c   1.000
_cell.angle_alpha   90.00
_cell.angle_beta   90.00
_cell.angle_gamma   90.00
#
_symmetry.space_group_name_H-M   'P 1'
#
loop_
_entity.id
_entity.type
_entity.pdbx_description
1 polymer ?
#
loop_
_entity_poly.entity_id
_entity_poly.type
_entity_poly.pdbx_seq_one_letter_code
_entity_poly.pdbx_strand_id
1 'polypeptide(L)' 'MYAESDEVATVFYGAGVSAEEAEAIVAGLEQKYPDMEFEVRYGGQPLYYYLISLE' A
#
# COMPACT_ATOMS: atom_id res chain seq x y z
N MET A 1 -1.41 -7.02 26.96
CA MET A 1 -0.74 -6.09 26.03
C MET A 1 -0.06 -6.95 25.01
N TYR A 2 -0.76 -7.28 23.92
CA TYR A 2 -0.10 -7.82 22.73
C TYR A 2 0.62 -6.62 22.15
N ALA A 3 1.94 -6.67 22.09
CA ALA A 3 2.69 -5.66 21.36
C ALA A 3 2.13 -5.68 19.94
N GLU A 4 1.50 -4.57 19.56
CA GLU A 4 1.23 -4.18 18.19
C GLU A 4 2.58 -4.36 17.47
N SER A 5 2.71 -5.44 16.70
CA SER A 5 3.72 -5.45 15.66
C SER A 5 3.32 -4.30 14.76
N ASP A 6 4.21 -3.33 14.54
CA ASP A 6 4.02 -2.23 13.60
C ASP A 6 3.85 -2.87 12.20
N GLU A 7 2.64 -3.33 11.88
CA GLU A 7 2.33 -4.02 10.64
C GLU A 7 2.40 -2.97 9.53
N VAL A 8 3.37 -3.14 8.63
CA VAL A 8 3.58 -2.22 7.51
C VAL A 8 3.08 -2.89 6.24
N ALA A 9 2.13 -2.23 5.56
CA ALA A 9 1.67 -2.63 4.24
C ALA A 9 2.36 -1.78 3.16
N THR A 10 3.29 -2.39 2.43
CA THR A 10 3.89 -1.72 1.26
C THR A 10 3.05 -2.02 0.01
N VAL A 11 2.48 -0.98 -0.58
CA VAL A 11 1.73 -1.01 -1.83
C VAL A 11 2.64 -0.61 -3.00
N PHE A 12 2.99 -1.59 -3.82
CA PHE A 12 3.70 -1.39 -5.07
C PHE A 12 2.72 -1.19 -6.21
N TYR A 13 2.76 -0.07 -6.91
CA TYR A 13 1.91 0.17 -8.08
C TYR A 13 2.64 -0.10 -9.41
N GLY A 14 1.90 -0.68 -10.36
CA GLY A 14 2.41 -1.13 -11.65
C GLY A 14 2.57 -0.02 -12.69
N ALA A 15 3.10 -0.39 -13.85
CA ALA A 15 3.34 0.55 -14.96
C ALA A 15 2.04 1.15 -15.54
N GLY A 16 0.89 0.52 -15.31
CA GLY A 16 -0.43 0.98 -15.75
C GLY A 16 -1.17 1.85 -14.74
N VAL A 17 -0.52 2.28 -13.65
CA VAL A 17 -1.11 3.06 -12.56
C VAL A 17 -0.26 4.31 -12.32
N SER A 18 -0.91 5.46 -12.20
CA SER A 18 -0.23 6.70 -11.81
C SER A 18 0.00 6.76 -10.29
N ALA A 19 0.97 7.57 -9.86
CA ALA A 19 1.21 7.79 -8.43
C ALA A 19 -0.05 8.33 -7.72
N GLU A 20 -0.77 9.24 -8.36
CA GLU A 20 -1.99 9.86 -7.84
C GLU A 20 -3.12 8.83 -7.62
N GLU A 21 -3.27 7.87 -8.54
CA GLU A 21 -4.23 6.77 -8.40
C GLU A 21 -3.83 5.82 -7.27
N ALA A 22 -2.53 5.55 -7.09
CA ALA A 22 -2.03 4.71 -6.01
C ALA A 22 -2.25 5.36 -4.63
N GLU A 23 -1.91 6.65 -4.50
CA GLU A 23 -2.12 7.44 -3.28
C GLU A 23 -3.60 7.53 -2.90
N ALA A 24 -4.49 7.72 -3.88
CA ALA A 24 -5.93 7.78 -3.63
C ALA A 24 -6.49 6.46 -3.06
N ILE A 25 -5.98 5.31 -3.50
CA ILE A 25 -6.35 4.02 -2.93
C ILE A 25 -5.83 3.88 -1.51
N VAL A 26 -4.56 4.23 -1.28
CA VAL A 26 -3.93 4.11 0.05
C VAL A 26 -4.64 5.01 1.07
N ALA A 27 -5.02 6.23 0.71
CA ALA A 27 -5.80 7.10 1.60
C ALA A 27 -7.15 6.48 2.02
N GLY A 28 -7.75 5.64 1.17
CA GLY A 28 -8.95 4.88 1.53
C GLY A 28 -8.66 3.68 2.43
N LEU A 29 -7.48 3.07 2.28
CA LEU A 29 -7.02 1.97 3.12
C LEU A 29 -6.63 2.45 4.53
N GLU A 30 -5.93 3.58 4.64
CA GLU A 30 -5.58 4.22 5.91
C GLU A 30 -6.83 4.56 6.75
N GLN A 31 -7.90 5.04 6.11
CA GLN A 31 -9.17 5.28 6.80
C GLN A 31 -9.83 4.00 7.33
N LYS A 32 -9.63 2.88 6.64
CA LYS A 32 -10.25 1.58 6.98
C LYS A 32 -9.42 0.81 8.00
N TYR A 33 -8.10 0.99 7.98
CA TYR A 33 -7.12 0.33 8.82
C TYR A 33 -6.25 1.40 9.51
N PRO A 34 -6.81 2.14 10.48
CA PRO A 34 -6.14 3.29 11.09
C PRO A 34 -4.92 2.91 11.94
N ASP A 35 -4.83 1.65 12.33
CA ASP A 35 -3.75 1.11 13.15
C ASP A 35 -2.63 0.47 12.31
N MET A 36 -2.72 0.53 10.97
CA MET A 36 -1.73 -0.03 10.05
C MET A 36 -0.99 1.08 9.30
N GLU A 37 0.32 0.94 9.15
CA GLU A 37 1.13 1.87 8.37
C GLU A 37 1.14 1.45 6.90
N PHE A 38 1.02 2.42 5.99
CA PHE A 38 1.06 2.17 4.55
C PHE A 38 2.22 2.91 3.89
N GLU A 39 2.97 2.20 3.06
CA GLU A 39 3.96 2.79 2.17
C GLU A 39 3.53 2.62 0.71
N VAL A 40 3.70 3.66 -0.12
CA VAL A 40 3.43 3.59 -1.56
C VAL A 40 4.74 3.64 -2.33
N ARG A 41 4.97 2.66 -3.20
CA ARG A 41 6.19 2.58 -4.03
C ARG A 41 5.86 2.27 -5.48
N TYR A 42 6.61 2.85 -6.40
CA TYR A 42 6.52 2.44 -7.80
C TYR A 42 7.19 1.08 -8.00
N GLY A 43 6.40 0.06 -8.32
CA GLY A 43 6.87 -1.28 -8.63
C GLY A 43 7.14 -1.50 -10.12
N GLY A 44 6.49 -0.71 -11.00
CA GLY A 44 6.70 -0.76 -12.45
C GLY A 44 6.35 -2.09 -13.12
N GLN A 45 5.61 -2.96 -12.42
CA GLN A 45 5.24 -4.27 -12.93
C GLN A 45 4.24 -4.09 -14.09
N PRO A 46 4.46 -4.74 -15.24
CA PRO A 46 3.58 -4.58 -16.40
C PRO A 46 2.29 -5.40 -16.30
N LEU A 47 2.27 -6.43 -15.43
CA LEU A 47 1.14 -7.37 -15.32
C LEU A 47 0.25 -7.11 -14.10
N TYR A 48 0.78 -6.47 -13.06
CA TYR A 48 0.04 -6.22 -11.82
C TYR A 48 -0.16 -4.73 -11.65
N TYR A 49 -1.41 -4.31 -11.47
CA TYR A 49 -1.75 -2.93 -11.13
C TYR A 49 -1.27 -2.58 -9.72
N TYR A 50 -1.40 -3.54 -8.78
CA TYR A 50 -0.91 -3.41 -7.41
C TYR A 50 -0.34 -4.74 -6.92
N LEU A 51 0.71 -4.67 -6.11
CA LEU A 51 1.25 -5.77 -5.32
C LEU A 51 1.44 -5.27 -3.89
N ILE A 52 0.96 -6.02 -2.90
CA ILE A 52 1.01 -5.63 -1.49
C ILE A 52 1.90 -6.61 -0.72
N SER A 53 2.86 -6.08 0.02
CA SER A 53 3.65 -6.81 1.01
C SER A 53 3.19 -6.43 2.41
N LEU A 54 3.03 -7.43 3.28
CA LEU A 54 2.71 -7.25 4.70
C LEU A 54 3.90 -7.74 5.52
N GLU A 55 4.33 -6.96 6.50
CA GLU A 55 5.45 -7.26 7.41
C GLU A 55 4.97 -7.31 8.87
#